data_AF-A0A536ZYX9-F1
#
_entry.id   AF-A0A536ZYX9-F1
#
_cell.length_a   1.000
_cell.length_b   1.000
_cell.length_c   1.000
_cell.angle_alpha   90.00
_cell.angle_beta   90.00
_cell.angle_gamma   90.00
#
_symmetry.space_group_name_H-M   'P 1'
#
loop_
_entity.id
_entity.type
_entity.pdbx_description
1 polymer ?
#
loop_
_entity_poly.entity_id
_entity_poly.type
_entity_poly.pdbx_seq_one_letter_code
_entity_poly.pdbx_strand_id
1 'polypeptide(L)'
;MIEFYNAAMDHYFMSSLLPDIEALDSGHFPGWVRTGHSFKAYPQPATGTSPVCRFYMPAPLDSHFYSASTAECSAVAAKYPTFIFEAPDVFHISLPDTATGACPSATVPVFRLFNNRADANHRYTTDLQIKAQMIGQGYTAEGYGPSATIMCAPQ
;
A
#
# COMPACT_ATOMS: atom_id res chain seq x y z
N MET A 1 9.06 -1.59 4.22
CA MET A 1 7.78 -0.91 4.47
C MET A 1 7.36 -1.15 5.90
N ILE A 2 7.11 -0.09 6.68
CA ILE A 2 6.66 -0.13 8.07
C ILE A 2 5.21 0.37 8.12
N GLU A 3 4.35 -0.37 8.81
CA GLU A 3 2.94 -0.01 9.00
C GLU A 3 2.75 0.85 10.26
N PHE A 4 1.97 1.93 10.09
CA PHE A 4 1.46 2.79 11.13
C PHE A 4 -0.07 2.76 11.13
N TYR A 5 -0.66 2.96 12.29
CA TYR A 5 -2.10 3.03 12.49
C TYR A 5 -2.48 4.29 13.26
N ASN A 6 -3.56 4.95 12.84
CA ASN A 6 -4.17 6.06 13.56
C ASN A 6 -5.58 5.67 14.02
N ALA A 7 -5.75 5.51 15.34
CA ALA A 7 -7.00 5.03 15.93
C ALA A 7 -8.17 6.02 15.84
N ALA A 8 -7.90 7.33 15.74
CA ALA A 8 -8.96 8.34 15.66
C ALA A 8 -9.66 8.31 14.29
N MET A 9 -8.90 7.99 13.24
CA MET A 9 -9.42 7.86 11.86
C MET A 9 -9.75 6.40 11.51
N ASP A 10 -9.15 5.45 12.22
CA ASP A 10 -9.08 4.03 11.85
C ASP A 10 -8.42 3.83 10.48
N HIS A 11 -7.27 4.49 10.30
CA HIS A 11 -6.50 4.51 9.05
C HIS A 11 -5.13 3.88 9.22
N TYR A 12 -4.68 3.21 8.17
CA TYR A 12 -3.36 2.64 8.05
C TYR A 12 -2.51 3.45 7.08
N PHE A 13 -1.21 3.53 7.36
CA PHE A 13 -0.21 4.16 6.52
C PHE A 13 1.04 3.29 6.45
N MET A 14 1.62 3.19 5.26
CA MET A 14 2.83 2.41 5.01
C MET A 14 3.93 3.33 4.50
N SER A 15 5.13 3.30 5.09
CA SER A 15 6.28 3.99 4.49
C SER A 15 7.58 3.20 4.64
N SER A 16 8.50 3.45 3.73
CA SER A 16 9.92 3.07 3.85
C SER A 16 10.84 4.29 3.87
N LEU A 17 10.29 5.50 3.73
CA LEU A 17 11.04 6.73 3.68
C LEU A 17 11.35 7.18 5.12
N LEU A 18 12.62 7.43 5.40
CA LEU A 18 13.07 7.87 6.71
C LEU A 18 12.37 9.16 7.19
N PRO A 19 12.17 10.20 6.34
CA PRO A 19 11.47 11.41 6.76
C PRO A 19 10.02 11.17 7.21
N ASP A 20 9.28 10.29 6.51
CA ASP A 20 7.91 9.93 6.90
C ASP A 20 7.91 9.22 8.25
N ILE A 21 8.82 8.25 8.41
CA ILE A 21 8.94 7.45 9.63
C ILE A 21 9.29 8.35 10.84
N GLU A 22 10.25 9.25 10.69
CA GLU A 22 10.64 10.20 11.73
C GLU A 22 9.51 11.16 12.09
N ALA A 23 8.75 11.65 11.11
CA ALA A 23 7.62 12.54 11.35
C ALA A 23 6.49 11.84 12.15
N LEU A 24 6.24 10.56 11.87
CA LEU A 24 5.23 9.77 12.59
C LEU A 24 5.72 9.37 13.99
N ASP A 25 6.96 8.90 14.11
CA ASP A 25 7.53 8.49 15.40
C ASP A 25 7.73 9.66 16.37
N SER A 26 8.06 10.86 15.86
CA SER A 26 8.20 12.07 16.68
C SER A 26 6.86 12.68 17.10
N GLY A 27 5.75 12.19 16.55
CA GLY A 27 4.42 12.78 16.77
C GLY A 27 4.22 14.12 16.08
N HIS A 28 5.05 14.47 15.08
CA HIS A 28 4.82 15.64 14.22
C HIS A 28 3.44 15.57 13.57
N PHE A 29 3.05 14.37 13.16
CA PHE A 29 1.66 14.03 12.85
C PHE A 29 1.08 13.20 14.01
N PRO A 30 0.19 13.77 14.85
CA PRO A 30 -0.26 13.10 16.06
C PRO A 30 -1.19 11.92 15.79
N GLY A 31 -1.17 10.95 16.70
CA GLY A 31 -2.10 9.80 16.70
C GLY A 31 -1.63 8.57 15.92
N TRP A 32 -0.54 8.67 15.16
CA TRP A 32 0.05 7.54 14.45
C TRP A 32 0.96 6.72 15.35
N VAL A 33 0.78 5.40 15.34
CA VAL A 33 1.60 4.45 16.08
C VAL A 33 2.02 3.28 15.20
N ARG A 34 3.26 2.80 15.36
CA ARG A 34 3.73 1.59 14.66
C ARG A 34 2.88 0.39 15.08
N THR A 35 2.42 -0.41 14.12
CA THR A 35 1.62 -1.62 14.42
C THR A 35 2.50 -2.83 14.74
N GLY A 36 3.79 -2.77 14.40
CA GLY A 36 4.71 -3.90 14.41
C GLY A 36 4.68 -4.73 13.12
N HIS A 37 3.72 -4.49 12.23
CA HIS A 37 3.68 -5.13 10.91
C HIS A 37 4.57 -4.40 9.90
N SER A 38 5.21 -5.20 9.05
CA SER A 38 6.08 -4.71 7.99
C SER A 38 6.21 -5.75 6.89
N PHE A 39 6.67 -5.31 5.73
CA PHE A 39 7.14 -6.19 4.68
C PHE A 39 8.34 -5.56 3.98
N LYS A 40 9.17 -6.41 3.36
CA LYS A 40 10.37 -5.97 2.64
C LYS A 40 9.99 -5.36 1.30
N ALA A 41 10.77 -4.39 0.86
CA ALA A 41 10.69 -3.78 -0.45
C ALA A 41 12.10 -3.40 -0.88
N TYR A 42 12.31 -3.21 -2.18
CA TYR A 42 13.60 -2.78 -2.69
C TYR A 42 13.69 -1.26 -2.59
N PRO A 43 14.75 -0.70 -1.96
CA PRO A 43 14.90 0.74 -1.86
C PRO A 43 15.34 1.39 -3.17
N GLN A 44 15.76 0.59 -4.16
CA GLN A 44 16.29 1.01 -5.46
C GLN A 44 15.82 0.00 -6.53
N PRO A 45 15.86 0.37 -7.82
CA PRO A 45 15.51 -0.54 -8.90
C PRO A 45 16.29 -1.86 -8.86
N ALA A 46 15.58 -2.97 -9.07
CA ALA A 46 16.17 -4.29 -9.23
C ALA A 46 15.55 -5.00 -10.46
N THR A 47 16.23 -6.04 -10.95
CA THR A 47 15.71 -6.83 -12.08
C THR A 47 14.36 -7.45 -11.72
N GLY A 48 13.33 -7.19 -12.54
CA GLY A 48 11.99 -7.73 -12.33
C GLY A 48 11.15 -6.98 -11.27
N THR A 49 11.54 -5.76 -10.88
CA THR A 49 10.74 -4.88 -10.04
C THR A 49 10.16 -3.71 -10.83
N SER A 50 9.11 -3.11 -10.29
CA SER A 50 8.49 -1.88 -10.78
C SER A 50 8.51 -0.82 -9.68
N PRO A 51 8.67 0.47 -10.04
CA PRO A 51 8.55 1.56 -9.08
C PRO A 51 7.11 1.65 -8.59
N VAL A 52 6.93 1.98 -7.32
CA VAL A 52 5.62 2.21 -6.71
C VAL A 52 5.30 3.69 -6.69
N CYS A 53 4.23 4.08 -7.38
CA CYS A 53 3.66 5.41 -7.27
C CYS A 53 2.94 5.57 -5.94
N ARG A 54 3.03 6.77 -5.35
CA ARG A 54 2.25 7.18 -4.18
C ARG A 54 1.39 8.39 -4.52
N PHE A 55 0.10 8.28 -4.22
CA PHE A 55 -0.83 9.39 -4.26
C PHE A 55 -1.33 9.70 -2.85
N TYR A 56 -1.33 10.97 -2.49
CA TYR A 56 -2.09 11.47 -1.35
C TYR A 56 -3.49 11.90 -1.82
N MET A 57 -4.51 11.45 -1.11
CA MET A 57 -5.92 11.76 -1.32
C MET A 57 -6.30 12.80 -0.26
N PRO A 58 -6.44 14.10 -0.63
CA PRO A 58 -6.69 15.15 0.34
C PRO A 58 -7.99 14.96 1.12
N ALA A 59 -8.15 15.74 2.20
CA ALA A 59 -9.38 15.80 2.97
C ALA A 59 -10.64 15.93 2.07
N PRO A 60 -11.73 15.21 2.38
CA PRO A 60 -11.98 14.49 3.64
C PRO A 60 -11.41 13.06 3.70
N LEU A 61 -10.66 12.61 2.69
CA LEU A 61 -10.13 11.24 2.64
C LEU A 61 -8.87 11.09 3.50
N ASP A 62 -7.97 12.08 3.45
CA ASP A 62 -6.72 12.13 4.24
C ASP A 62 -5.95 10.80 4.27
N SER A 63 -5.72 10.22 3.08
CA SER A 63 -5.29 8.84 2.94
C SER A 63 -4.39 8.64 1.72
N HIS A 64 -3.76 7.49 1.61
CA HIS A 64 -2.75 7.22 0.58
C HIS A 64 -3.10 6.02 -0.29
N PHE A 65 -2.74 6.11 -1.56
CA PHE A 65 -2.85 5.05 -2.54
C PHE A 65 -1.48 4.71 -3.12
N TYR A 66 -1.22 3.41 -3.28
CA TYR A 66 0.03 2.87 -3.79
C TYR A 66 -0.23 1.89 -4.92
N SER A 67 0.58 1.97 -5.98
CA SER A 67 0.56 0.98 -7.06
C SER A 67 1.92 0.77 -7.69
N ALA A 68 2.26 -0.50 -7.96
CA ALA A 68 3.43 -0.91 -8.74
C ALA A 68 3.11 -1.02 -10.24
N SER A 69 1.83 -0.87 -10.63
CA SER A 69 1.39 -0.93 -12.02
C SER A 69 1.43 0.47 -12.61
N THR A 70 2.33 0.72 -13.55
CA THR A 70 2.44 2.00 -14.27
C THR A 70 1.12 2.39 -14.95
N ALA A 71 0.40 1.41 -15.49
CA ALA A 71 -0.92 1.62 -16.08
C ALA A 71 -1.96 2.05 -15.03
N GLU A 72 -1.96 1.45 -13.84
CA GLU A 72 -2.86 1.86 -12.75
C GLU A 72 -2.50 3.26 -12.25
N CYS A 73 -1.21 3.57 -12.07
CA CYS A 73 -0.75 4.92 -11.69
C CYS A 73 -1.25 5.97 -12.70
N SER A 74 -1.10 5.73 -14.00
CA SER A 74 -1.59 6.65 -15.04
C SER A 74 -3.12 6.76 -15.05
N ALA A 75 -3.84 5.65 -14.86
CA ALA A 75 -5.30 5.65 -14.79
C ALA A 75 -5.82 6.41 -13.57
N VAL A 76 -5.19 6.25 -12.41
CA VAL A 76 -5.53 6.98 -11.17
C VAL A 76 -5.29 8.47 -11.35
N ALA A 77 -4.15 8.88 -11.88
CA ALA A 77 -3.85 10.29 -12.15
C ALA A 77 -4.87 10.93 -13.12
N ALA A 78 -5.28 10.21 -14.15
CA ALA A 78 -6.27 10.71 -15.11
C ALA A 78 -7.69 10.76 -14.54
N LYS A 79 -8.07 9.76 -13.73
CA LYS A 79 -9.43 9.62 -13.18
C LYS A 79 -9.68 10.50 -11.95
N TYR A 80 -8.65 10.73 -11.14
CA TYR A 80 -8.74 11.46 -9.88
C TYR A 80 -7.79 12.67 -9.88
N PRO A 81 -8.10 13.72 -10.65
CA PRO A 81 -7.21 14.88 -10.82
C PRO A 81 -7.03 15.70 -9.53
N THR A 82 -7.85 15.47 -8.50
CA THR A 82 -7.71 16.09 -7.18
C THR A 82 -6.72 15.37 -6.26
N PHE A 83 -6.30 14.15 -6.62
CA PHE A 83 -5.28 13.44 -5.86
C PHE A 83 -3.92 14.08 -6.14
N ILE A 84 -3.11 14.19 -5.10
CA ILE A 84 -1.76 14.73 -5.19
C ILE A 84 -0.83 13.57 -5.51
N PHE A 85 -0.23 13.59 -6.69
CA PHE A 85 0.81 12.64 -7.07
C PHE A 85 2.12 13.02 -6.38
N GLU A 86 2.36 12.43 -5.21
CA GLU A 86 3.49 12.82 -4.36
C GLU A 86 4.82 12.32 -4.91
N ALA A 87 4.86 11.08 -5.39
CA ALA A 87 6.08 10.48 -5.88
C ALA A 87 5.81 9.34 -6.88
N PRO A 88 6.60 9.25 -7.97
CA PRO A 88 6.51 8.14 -8.93
C PRO A 88 7.18 6.86 -8.43
N ASP A 89 8.03 6.95 -7.40
CA ASP A 89 8.92 5.87 -6.96
C ASP A 89 9.25 6.02 -5.47
N VAL A 90 8.35 5.58 -4.59
CA VAL A 90 8.60 5.55 -3.13
C VAL A 90 9.35 4.30 -2.68
N PHE A 91 9.34 3.25 -3.50
CA PHE A 91 10.10 2.00 -3.37
C PHE A 91 9.86 1.14 -4.62
N HIS A 92 10.63 0.06 -4.77
CA HIS A 92 10.47 -0.93 -5.83
C HIS A 92 9.95 -2.27 -5.29
N ILE A 93 9.11 -2.92 -6.09
CA ILE A 93 8.55 -4.24 -5.76
C ILE A 93 8.20 -5.02 -7.02
N SER A 94 8.18 -6.35 -6.95
CA SER A 94 7.76 -7.17 -8.09
C SER A 94 6.23 -7.15 -8.25
N LEU A 95 5.76 -7.32 -9.48
CA LEU A 95 4.34 -7.53 -9.78
C LEU A 95 4.02 -9.03 -9.82
N PRO A 96 2.82 -9.44 -9.39
CA PRO A 96 2.33 -10.78 -9.66
C PRO A 96 1.97 -10.93 -11.14
N ASP A 97 1.83 -12.18 -11.58
CA ASP A 97 1.14 -12.48 -12.83
C ASP A 97 -0.31 -11.97 -12.77
N THR A 98 -0.72 -11.17 -13.76
CA THR A 98 -2.00 -10.46 -13.70
C THR A 98 -3.22 -11.35 -13.93
N ALA A 99 -3.03 -12.54 -14.52
CA ALA A 99 -4.11 -13.50 -14.73
C ALA A 99 -4.32 -14.40 -13.51
N THR A 100 -3.24 -14.85 -12.88
CA THR A 100 -3.25 -15.87 -11.83
C THR A 100 -3.04 -15.30 -10.43
N GLY A 101 -2.47 -14.10 -10.31
CA GLY A 101 -2.06 -13.50 -9.03
C GLY A 101 -0.81 -14.16 -8.43
N ALA A 102 -0.12 -15.01 -9.18
CA ALA A 102 1.06 -15.73 -8.71
C ALA A 102 2.28 -14.80 -8.60
N CYS A 103 2.99 -14.87 -7.48
CA CYS A 103 4.22 -14.12 -7.28
C CYS A 103 5.43 -14.83 -7.89
N PRO A 104 6.42 -14.08 -8.42
CA PRO A 104 7.70 -14.64 -8.83
C PRO A 104 8.41 -15.39 -7.69
N SER A 105 9.35 -16.28 -8.03
CA SER A 105 10.16 -17.02 -7.06
C SER A 105 10.85 -16.08 -6.06
N ALA A 106 10.98 -16.52 -4.80
CA ALA A 106 11.58 -15.77 -3.69
C ALA A 106 10.85 -14.47 -3.30
N THR A 107 9.59 -14.32 -3.70
CA THR A 107 8.71 -13.24 -3.27
C THR A 107 7.43 -13.80 -2.64
N VAL A 108 6.75 -12.98 -1.83
CA VAL A 108 5.51 -13.30 -1.14
C VAL A 108 4.43 -12.27 -1.51
N PRO A 109 3.14 -12.68 -1.56
CA PRO A 109 2.07 -11.78 -1.95
C PRO A 109 1.89 -10.64 -0.95
N VAL A 110 1.69 -9.44 -1.48
CA VAL A 110 1.16 -8.28 -0.75
C VAL A 110 -0.29 -8.09 -1.18
N PHE A 111 -1.16 -7.85 -0.22
CA PHE A 111 -2.59 -7.61 -0.41
C PHE A 111 -2.91 -6.15 -0.12
N ARG A 112 -3.64 -5.48 -1.03
CA ARG A 112 -4.22 -4.15 -0.81
C ARG A 112 -5.67 -4.30 -0.41
N LEU A 113 -6.04 -3.71 0.72
CA LEU A 113 -7.34 -3.86 1.37
C LEU A 113 -8.00 -2.49 1.47
N PHE A 114 -9.03 -2.26 0.68
CA PHE A 114 -9.79 -1.01 0.67
C PHE A 114 -10.95 -1.06 1.68
N ASN A 115 -11.06 -0.07 2.56
CA ASN A 115 -12.02 -0.08 3.67
C ASN A 115 -13.50 0.13 3.29
N ASN A 116 -13.81 0.45 2.02
CA ASN A 116 -15.17 0.75 1.53
C ASN A 116 -15.90 1.88 2.29
N ARG A 117 -15.17 2.76 2.98
CA ARG A 117 -15.75 3.90 3.69
C ARG A 117 -15.61 5.18 2.87
N ALA A 118 -16.41 6.19 3.21
CA ALA A 118 -16.38 7.50 2.53
C ALA A 118 -15.04 8.25 2.70
N ASP A 119 -14.32 7.97 3.79
CA ASP A 119 -12.99 8.50 4.08
C ASP A 119 -11.85 7.64 3.53
N ALA A 120 -12.16 6.58 2.77
CA ALA A 120 -11.28 5.83 1.89
C ALA A 120 -9.85 5.57 2.42
N ASN A 121 -9.60 4.40 3.01
CA ASN A 121 -8.25 3.98 3.41
C ASN A 121 -7.86 2.62 2.81
N HIS A 122 -6.58 2.50 2.46
CA HIS A 122 -6.00 1.26 1.97
C HIS A 122 -4.96 0.74 2.97
N ARG A 123 -5.11 -0.52 3.38
CA ARG A 123 -4.11 -1.25 4.17
C ARG A 123 -3.34 -2.21 3.27
N TYR A 124 -2.03 -2.35 3.49
CA TYR A 124 -1.16 -3.25 2.72
C TYR A 124 -0.48 -4.24 3.65
N THR A 125 -0.62 -5.54 3.39
CA THR A 125 -0.06 -6.59 4.25
C THR A 125 0.36 -7.81 3.44
N THR A 126 1.35 -8.54 3.94
CA THR A 126 1.69 -9.90 3.47
C THR A 126 1.02 -10.99 4.31
N ASP A 127 0.37 -10.62 5.42
CA ASP A 127 -0.22 -11.54 6.39
C ASP A 127 -1.64 -11.95 5.97
N LEU A 128 -1.84 -13.26 5.79
CA LEU A 128 -3.12 -13.85 5.39
C LEU A 128 -4.19 -13.76 6.48
N GLN A 129 -3.81 -13.78 7.76
CA GLN A 129 -4.74 -13.62 8.88
C GLN A 129 -5.24 -12.18 8.93
N ILE A 130 -4.35 -11.20 8.77
CA ILE A 130 -4.76 -9.78 8.68
C ILE A 130 -5.68 -9.59 7.48
N LYS A 131 -5.30 -10.12 6.30
CA LYS A 131 -6.15 -10.06 5.11
C LYS A 131 -7.56 -10.60 5.39
N ALA A 132 -7.66 -11.81 5.94
CA ALA A 132 -8.94 -12.44 6.25
C ALA A 132 -9.74 -11.62 7.28
N GLN A 133 -9.08 -11.08 8.30
CA GLN A 133 -9.70 -10.22 9.30
C GLN A 133 -10.30 -8.96 8.68
N MET A 134 -9.54 -8.24 7.86
CA MET A 134 -10.03 -6.99 7.24
C MET A 134 -11.20 -7.26 6.30
N ILE A 135 -11.14 -8.36 5.52
CA ILE A 135 -12.28 -8.78 4.69
C ILE A 135 -13.51 -9.06 5.55
N GLY A 136 -13.34 -9.76 6.68
CA GLY A 136 -14.41 -9.99 7.66
C GLY A 136 -14.99 -8.71 8.27
N GLN A 137 -14.22 -7.62 8.26
CA GLN A 137 -14.63 -6.27 8.68
C GLN A 137 -15.23 -5.43 7.53
N GLY A 138 -15.41 -6.01 6.34
CA GLY A 138 -16.02 -5.35 5.19
C GLY A 138 -15.05 -4.70 4.21
N TYR A 139 -13.74 -4.94 4.33
CA TYR A 139 -12.77 -4.45 3.37
C TYR A 139 -12.83 -5.26 2.06
N THR A 140 -12.60 -4.59 0.93
CA THR A 140 -12.41 -5.23 -0.37
C THR A 140 -10.91 -5.52 -0.58
N ALA A 141 -10.57 -6.77 -0.91
CA ALA A 141 -9.24 -7.09 -1.38
C ALA A 141 -9.11 -6.76 -2.87
N GLU A 142 -8.18 -5.87 -3.21
CA GLU A 142 -7.89 -5.44 -4.57
C GLU A 142 -6.60 -6.11 -5.06
N GLY A 143 -6.63 -6.65 -6.28
CA GLY A 143 -5.46 -7.26 -6.89
C GLY A 143 -5.81 -8.27 -7.97
N TYR A 144 -4.81 -9.06 -8.33
CA TYR A 144 -4.86 -10.01 -9.44
C TYR A 144 -5.12 -11.44 -8.95
N GLY A 145 -5.79 -12.21 -9.82
CA GLY A 145 -6.11 -13.61 -9.58
C GLY A 145 -7.05 -13.87 -8.40
N PRO A 146 -7.33 -15.15 -8.10
CA PRO A 146 -8.26 -15.54 -7.02
C PRO A 146 -7.81 -15.08 -5.63
N SER A 147 -6.51 -14.85 -5.44
CA SER A 147 -5.95 -14.41 -4.17
C SER A 147 -5.90 -12.89 -4.04
N ALA A 148 -6.32 -12.11 -5.04
CA ALA A 148 -6.23 -10.63 -5.01
C ALA A 148 -4.83 -10.14 -4.60
N THR A 149 -3.79 -10.73 -5.16
CA THR A 149 -2.41 -10.29 -4.94
C THR A 149 -2.18 -9.02 -5.73
N ILE A 150 -1.75 -7.91 -5.10
CA ILE A 150 -1.52 -6.64 -5.81
C ILE A 150 -0.04 -6.41 -6.16
N MET A 151 0.86 -6.90 -5.31
CA MET A 151 2.31 -6.76 -5.42
C MET A 151 2.98 -8.00 -4.82
N CYS A 152 4.29 -8.15 -5.02
CA CYS A 152 5.08 -9.28 -4.53
C CYS A 152 6.35 -8.79 -3.82
N ALA A 153 6.36 -8.89 -2.50
CA ALA A 153 7.46 -8.44 -1.64
C ALA A 153 8.58 -9.50 -1.60
N PRO A 154 9.87 -9.11 -1.59
CA PRO A 154 10.96 -10.05 -1.35
C PRO A 154 10.86 -10.72 0.03
N GLN A 155 11.33 -11.97 0.13
CA GLN A 155 11.41 -12.72 1.37
C GLN A 155 12.49 -12.23 2.33
#